data_AF-A0A1S4BQ36-F1
#
_entry.id   AF-A0A1S4BQ36-F1
#
_cell.length_a   1.000
_cell.length_b   1.000
_cell.length_c   1.000
_cell.angle_alpha   90.00
_cell.angle_beta   90.00
_cell.angle_gamma   90.00
#
_symmetry.space_group_name_H-M   'P 1'
#
loop_
_entity.id
_entity.type
_entity.pdbx_description
1 polymer ?
#
loop_
_entity_poly.entity_id
_entity_poly.type
_entity_poly.pdbx_seq_one_letter_code
_entity_poly.pdbx_strand_id
1 'polypeptide(L)'
;MEIESKISRDPFWVLRAIGYPPSPSSDGQENARSTIVELTLIMILFNGLYESTLHRVINDSGKYRVCVAYFYEPNFDAEVEPLDVCVQNVGGIKKFEGAVYGKHLVNKVTNNFVME
;
A
#
# COMPACT_ATOMS: atom_id res chain seq x y z
N MET A 1 -19.99 -9.88 3.58
CA MET A 1 -19.90 -11.34 3.80
C MET A 1 -18.42 -11.66 3.71
N GLU A 2 -17.76 -11.69 4.86
CA GLU A 2 -16.32 -11.90 4.96
C GLU A 2 -16.12 -13.41 5.07
N ILE A 3 -15.61 -14.01 4.00
CA ILE A 3 -15.31 -15.44 3.97
C ILE A 3 -13.94 -15.59 4.61
N GLU A 4 -13.92 -15.85 5.92
CA GLU A 4 -12.72 -16.31 6.61
C GLU A 4 -12.40 -17.74 6.15
N SER A 5 -11.64 -17.86 5.06
CA SER A 5 -11.02 -19.12 4.69
C SER A 5 -9.79 -19.36 5.57
N LYS A 6 -9.71 -20.53 6.17
CA LYS A 6 -8.59 -21.12 6.93
C LYS A 6 -7.25 -21.27 6.16
N ILE A 7 -6.88 -20.34 5.27
CA ILE A 7 -5.76 -20.52 4.35
C ILE A 7 -4.94 -19.23 4.31
N SER A 8 -3.77 -19.20 4.96
CA SER A 8 -2.73 -18.22 4.62
C SER A 8 -1.37 -18.86 4.83
N ARG A 9 -1.00 -19.73 3.89
CA ARG A 9 0.40 -20.14 3.66
C ARG A 9 0.89 -19.80 2.25
N ASP A 10 0.01 -19.28 1.41
CA ASP A 10 0.29 -18.97 0.01
C ASP A 10 0.06 -17.48 -0.28
N PRO A 11 0.82 -16.87 -1.22
CA PRO A 11 0.63 -15.50 -1.62
C PRO A 11 -0.75 -15.33 -2.26
N PHE A 12 -1.32 -14.13 -2.16
CA PHE A 12 -2.68 -13.88 -2.61
C PHE A 12 -2.80 -12.59 -3.41
N TRP A 13 -3.91 -12.49 -4.13
CA TRP A 13 -4.24 -11.34 -4.95
C TRP A 13 -5.44 -10.60 -4.37
N VAL A 14 -5.35 -9.28 -4.34
CA VAL A 14 -6.44 -8.41 -3.90
C VAL A 14 -6.92 -7.59 -5.09
N LEU A 15 -8.20 -7.75 -5.43
CA LEU A 15 -8.89 -6.88 -6.39
C LEU A 15 -9.68 -5.83 -5.62
N ARG A 16 -9.45 -4.55 -5.91
CA ARG A 16 -10.19 -3.44 -5.30
C ARG A 16 -10.84 -2.56 -6.37
N ALA A 17 -12.16 -2.45 -6.32
CA ALA A 17 -12.91 -1.44 -7.05
C ALA A 17 -12.90 -0.13 -6.25
N ILE A 18 -12.39 0.95 -6.84
CA ILE A 18 -12.24 2.26 -6.24
C ILE A 18 -13.06 3.26 -7.03
N GLY A 19 -13.96 3.95 -6.34
CA GLY A 19 -14.76 5.03 -6.89
C GLY A 19 -14.11 6.38 -6.65
N TYR A 20 -14.08 7.23 -7.67
CA TYR A 20 -13.63 8.61 -7.60
C TYR A 20 -14.79 9.53 -7.98
N PRO A 21 -15.48 10.15 -7.01
CA PRO A 21 -16.45 11.20 -7.33
C PRO A 21 -15.75 12.39 -7.98
N PRO A 22 -16.46 13.21 -8.77
CA PRO A 22 -15.89 14.42 -9.34
C PRO A 22 -15.47 15.38 -8.22
N SER A 23 -14.30 16.02 -8.39
CA SER A 23 -13.81 17.04 -7.46
C SER A 23 -14.77 18.23 -7.42
N PRO A 24 -15.06 18.83 -6.25
CA PRO A 24 -15.75 20.10 -6.18
C PRO A 24 -14.97 21.16 -6.98
N SER A 25 -15.69 22.04 -7.68
CA SER A 25 -15.13 23.08 -8.54
C SER A 25 -14.37 24.13 -7.73
N SER A 26 -13.05 24.16 -7.89
CA SER A 26 -12.08 25.26 -7.68
C SER A 26 -12.27 26.32 -6.59
N ASP A 27 -13.00 26.05 -5.50
CA ASP A 27 -12.99 26.88 -4.28
C ASP A 27 -13.02 25.97 -3.06
N GLY A 28 -11.84 25.57 -2.59
CA GLY A 28 -11.69 24.77 -1.38
C GLY A 28 -10.54 23.80 -1.49
N GLN A 29 -9.47 24.08 -0.76
CA GLN A 29 -8.30 23.23 -0.62
C GLN A 29 -8.71 21.93 0.09
N GLU A 30 -9.15 20.93 -0.67
CA GLU A 30 -9.43 19.59 -0.13
C GLU A 30 -8.14 18.94 0.35
N ASN A 31 -8.09 18.69 1.66
CA ASN A 31 -7.02 17.96 2.32
C ASN A 31 -7.14 16.45 1.99
N ALA A 32 -7.04 16.09 0.72
CA ALA A 32 -7.09 14.70 0.30
C ALA A 32 -5.79 14.00 0.74
N ARG A 33 -5.91 13.01 1.62
CA ARG A 33 -4.78 12.17 2.04
C ARG A 33 -4.19 11.45 0.82
N SER A 34 -2.95 11.77 0.46
CA SER A 34 -2.22 11.01 -0.56
C SER A 34 -2.10 9.56 -0.08
N THR A 35 -2.59 8.59 -0.85
CA THR A 35 -2.52 7.18 -0.44
C THR A 35 -1.18 6.63 -0.87
N ILE A 36 -0.41 6.10 0.09
CA ILE A 36 0.76 5.26 -0.22
C ILE A 36 0.20 3.92 -0.71
N VAL A 37 0.41 3.62 -1.98
CA VAL A 37 -0.06 2.37 -2.58
C VAL A 37 1.13 1.41 -2.67
N GLU A 38 0.86 0.18 -2.23
CA GLU A 38 1.65 -1.06 -2.27
C GLU A 38 3.15 -1.00 -2.63
N LEU A 39 4.00 -0.32 -1.86
CA LEU A 39 5.47 -0.49 -2.01
C LEU A 39 6.25 -0.53 -0.70
N THR A 40 5.63 -0.32 0.46
CA THR A 40 6.35 -0.22 1.74
C THR A 40 7.14 -1.48 2.09
N LEU A 41 6.61 -2.67 1.80
CA LEU A 41 7.36 -3.92 2.00
C LEU A 41 8.53 -4.06 1.02
N ILE A 42 8.38 -3.62 -0.22
CA ILE A 42 9.46 -3.62 -1.22
C ILE A 42 10.58 -2.67 -0.79
N MET A 43 10.24 -1.52 -0.20
CA MET A 43 11.24 -0.63 0.40
C MET A 43 12.05 -1.34 1.48
N ILE A 44 11.38 -2.08 2.38
CA ILE A 44 12.06 -2.86 3.44
C ILE A 44 12.97 -3.92 2.81
N LEU A 45 12.43 -4.75 1.92
CA LEU A 45 13.15 -5.87 1.29
C LEU A 45 14.43 -5.42 0.57
N PHE A 46 14.36 -4.30 -0.15
CA PHE A 46 15.48 -3.75 -0.91
C PHE A 46 16.27 -2.69 -0.15
N ASN A 47 16.11 -2.59 1.16
CA ASN A 47 16.80 -1.64 2.03
C ASN A 47 16.73 -0.17 1.52
N GLY A 48 15.60 0.20 0.91
CA GLY A 48 15.34 1.54 0.38
C GLY A 48 15.96 1.85 -0.98
N LEU A 49 16.44 0.86 -1.73
CA LEU A 49 16.86 1.06 -3.14
C LEU A 49 15.69 1.43 -4.06
N TYR A 50 14.49 0.98 -3.71
CA TYR A 50 13.24 1.35 -4.35
C TYR A 50 12.40 2.14 -3.36
N GLU A 51 11.83 3.25 -3.80
CA GLU A 51 10.96 4.10 -2.99
C GLU A 51 9.49 3.91 -3.38
N SER A 52 8.61 3.97 -2.37
CA SER A 52 7.17 3.98 -2.61
C SER A 52 6.76 5.28 -3.28
N THR A 53 6.17 5.21 -4.47
CA THR A 53 5.68 6.40 -5.15
C THR A 53 4.37 6.87 -4.52
N LEU A 54 4.40 8.05 -3.89
CA LEU A 54 3.18 8.75 -3.48
C LEU A 54 2.35 9.09 -4.71
N HIS A 55 1.09 8.68 -4.72
CA HIS A 55 0.19 9.04 -5.81
C HIS A 55 -1.21 9.36 -5.32
N ARG A 56 -1.88 10.16 -6.15
CA ARG A 56 -3.25 10.64 -5.93
C ARG A 56 -3.96 10.66 -7.28
N VAL A 57 -5.24 10.36 -7.24
CA VAL A 57 -6.14 10.54 -8.38
C VAL A 57 -7.01 11.75 -8.09
N ILE A 58 -7.03 12.71 -9.02
CA ILE A 58 -7.98 13.82 -9.04
C ILE A 58 -8.94 13.56 -10.20
N ASN A 59 -10.24 13.69 -9.97
CA ASN A 59 -11.25 13.50 -10.99
C ASN A 59 -11.89 14.84 -11.38
N ASP A 60 -11.36 15.46 -12.42
CA ASP A 60 -11.79 16.76 -12.96
C ASP A 60 -12.81 16.64 -14.10
N SER A 61 -13.17 15.42 -14.50
CA SER A 61 -14.02 15.15 -15.67
C SER A 61 -15.50 15.53 -15.50
N GLY A 62 -15.92 15.92 -14.28
CA GLY A 62 -17.32 16.14 -13.92
C GLY A 62 -18.20 14.88 -13.91
N LYS A 63 -17.61 13.70 -14.14
CA LYS A 63 -18.31 12.40 -14.17
C LYS A 63 -17.73 11.47 -13.12
N TYR A 64 -18.52 10.51 -12.63
CA TYR A 64 -18.01 9.48 -11.73
C TYR A 64 -17.03 8.55 -12.46
N ARG A 65 -15.87 8.29 -11.85
CA ARG A 65 -14.84 7.39 -12.39
C ARG A 65 -14.68 6.17 -11.50
N VAL A 66 -14.61 4.99 -12.10
CA VAL A 66 -14.28 3.74 -11.41
C VAL A 66 -12.90 3.28 -11.86
N CYS A 67 -12.06 2.85 -10.91
CA CYS A 67 -10.81 2.15 -11.18
C CYS A 67 -10.88 0.77 -10.52
N VAL A 68 -10.40 -0.24 -11.22
CA VAL A 68 -10.22 -1.58 -10.66
C VAL A 68 -8.72 -1.80 -10.55
N ALA A 69 -8.23 -1.85 -9.32
CA ALA A 69 -6.82 -2.07 -9.01
C ALA A 69 -6.60 -3.52 -8.57
N TYR A 70 -5.48 -4.09 -8.98
CA TYR A 70 -5.09 -5.45 -8.67
C TYR A 70 -3.73 -5.45 -7.99
N PHE A 71 -3.66 -6.04 -6.80
CA PHE A 71 -2.48 -6.03 -5.93
C PHE A 71 -2.01 -7.46 -5.70
N TYR A 72 -0.71 -7.68 -5.85
CA TYR A 72 -0.06 -8.92 -5.46
C TYR A 72 0.48 -8.77 -4.05
N GLU A 73 0.06 -9.65 -3.16
CA GLU A 73 0.40 -9.58 -1.75
C GLU A 73 1.13 -10.86 -1.31
N PRO A 74 2.16 -10.75 -0.46
CA PRO A 74 2.80 -11.92 0.12
C PRO A 74 1.85 -12.59 1.13
N ASN A 75 2.26 -13.74 1.68
CA ASN A 75 1.51 -14.43 2.73
C ASN A 75 1.25 -13.51 3.92
N PHE A 76 0.12 -13.67 4.61
CA PHE A 76 -0.24 -12.84 5.76
C PHE A 76 0.80 -12.92 6.89
N ASP A 77 1.45 -14.05 7.07
CA ASP A 77 2.51 -14.28 8.04
C ASP A 77 3.91 -14.02 7.49
N ALA A 78 4.06 -13.56 6.24
CA ALA A 78 5.36 -13.34 5.62
C ALA A 78 6.18 -12.31 6.41
N GLU A 79 7.37 -12.73 6.81
CA GLU A 79 8.41 -11.87 7.36
C GLU A 79 9.20 -11.26 6.20
N VAL A 80 9.28 -9.93 6.19
CA VAL A 80 10.02 -9.15 5.20
C VAL A 80 11.12 -8.40 5.92
N GLU A 81 12.36 -8.66 5.55
CA GLU A 81 13.53 -7.96 6.06
C GLU A 81 14.46 -7.53 4.93
N PRO A 82 15.32 -6.51 5.16
CA PRO A 82 16.31 -6.11 4.17
C PRO A 82 17.23 -7.26 3.75
N LEU A 83 17.32 -7.51 2.45
CA LEU A 83 18.24 -8.50 1.88
C LEU A 83 19.68 -8.08 2.11
N ASP A 84 20.53 -9.01 2.56
CA ASP A 84 21.95 -8.74 2.85
C ASP A 84 22.68 -8.11 1.66
N VAL A 85 22.41 -8.58 0.44
CA VAL A 85 22.99 -8.00 -0.78
C VAL A 85 22.61 -6.53 -0.95
N CYS A 86 21.36 -6.17 -0.65
CA CYS A 86 20.88 -4.79 -0.72
C CYS A 86 21.47 -3.93 0.39
N VAL A 87 21.66 -4.49 1.60
CA VAL A 87 22.35 -3.84 2.72
C VAL A 87 23.80 -3.53 2.35
N GLN A 88 24.52 -4.51 1.79
CA GLN A 88 25.90 -4.32 1.35
C GLN A 88 26.01 -3.27 0.24
N ASN A 89 25.11 -3.30 -0.74
CA ASN A 89 25.09 -2.35 -1.86
C ASN A 89 24.91 -0.88 -1.44
N VAL A 90 24.30 -0.61 -0.28
CA VAL A 90 24.08 0.75 0.23
C VAL A 90 25.02 1.13 1.39
N GLY A 91 26.16 0.43 1.52
CA GLY A 91 27.20 0.76 2.49
C GLY A 91 27.16 -0.05 3.78
N GLY A 92 26.48 -1.20 3.79
CA GLY A 92 26.47 -2.14 4.91
C GLY A 92 25.56 -1.75 6.08
N ILE A 93 24.75 -0.69 5.93
CA ILE A 93 23.86 -0.21 6.99
C ILE A 93 22.44 -0.70 6.71
N LYS A 94 21.86 -1.43 7.67
CA LYS A 94 20.45 -1.83 7.66
C LYS A 94 19.59 -0.59 7.97
N LYS A 95 18.84 -0.09 6.98
CA LYS A 95 18.04 1.14 7.10
C LYS A 95 16.64 0.89 7.67
N PHE A 96 16.14 -0.33 7.52
CA PHE A 96 14.79 -0.71 7.93
C PHE A 96 14.83 -1.92 8.86
N GLU A 97 13.96 -1.92 9.86
CA GLU A 97 13.67 -3.12 10.64
C GLU A 97 12.79 -4.09 9.84
N GLY A 98 12.84 -5.37 10.21
CA GLY A 98 11.96 -6.39 9.63
C GLY A 98 10.50 -6.15 10.00
N ALA A 99 9.58 -6.58 9.14
CA ALA A 99 8.15 -6.46 9.36
C ALA A 99 7.39 -7.73 8.95
N VAL A 100 6.35 -8.07 9.71
CA VAL A 100 5.37 -9.10 9.33
C VAL A 100 4.27 -8.45 8.50
N TYR A 101 4.01 -8.98 7.32
CA TYR A 101 3.08 -8.39 6.37
C TYR A 101 1.67 -8.19 6.95
N GLY A 102 1.08 -9.20 7.58
CA GLY A 102 -0.28 -9.13 8.10
C GLY A 102 -0.46 -8.02 9.14
N LYS A 103 0.55 -7.81 10.00
CA LYS A 103 0.56 -6.70 10.96
C LYS A 103 0.64 -5.35 10.23
N HIS A 104 1.45 -5.26 9.17
CA HIS A 104 1.53 -4.06 8.34
C HIS A 104 0.21 -3.77 7.61
N LEU A 105 -0.43 -4.79 7.04
CA LEU A 105 -1.71 -4.69 6.35
C LEU A 105 -2.82 -4.21 7.27
N VAL A 106 -2.96 -4.83 8.45
CA VAL A 106 -3.97 -4.43 9.46
C VAL A 106 -3.79 -2.96 9.85
N ASN A 107 -2.55 -2.54 10.16
CA ASN A 107 -2.26 -1.14 10.49
C ASN A 107 -2.59 -0.18 9.32
N LYS A 108 -2.29 -0.57 8.08
CA LYS A 108 -2.60 0.23 6.88
C LYS A 108 -4.11 0.40 6.70
N VAL A 109 -4.88 -0.67 6.85
CA VAL A 109 -6.35 -0.64 6.71
C VAL A 109 -6.96 0.21 7.82
N THR A 110 -6.58 0.00 9.08
CA THR A 110 -7.13 0.76 10.20
C THR A 110 -6.88 2.26 10.05
N ASN A 111 -5.68 2.69 9.65
CA ASN A 111 -5.35 4.11 9.55
C ASN A 111 -5.92 4.81 8.30
N ASN A 112 -6.21 4.07 7.23
CA ASN A 112 -6.72 4.65 5.98
C ASN A 112 -8.25 4.85 5.98
N PHE A 113 -8.99 4.10 6.80
CA PHE A 113 -10.46 4.12 6.79
C PHE A 113 -11.11 4.76 8.03
N VAL A 114 -10.34 5.36 8.95
CA VAL A 114 -10.96 6.21 9.99
C VAL A 114 -11.50 7.47 9.33
N MET A 115 -12.83 7.50 9.23
CA MET A 115 -13.63 8.68 8.91
C MET A 115 -13.72 9.50 10.19
N GLU A 116 -12.96 10.59 10.27
CA GLU A 116 -13.31 11.76 11.11
C GLU A 116 -13.91 12.83 10.20
#